data_AF-A0A960TT23-F1
#
_entry.id   AF-A0A960TT23-F1
#
_cell.length_a   1.000
_cell.length_b   1.000
_cell.length_c   1.000
_cell.angle_alpha   90.00
_cell.angle_beta   90.00
_cell.angle_gamma   90.00
#
_symmetry.space_group_name_H-M   'P 1'
#
loop_
_entity.id
_entity.type
_entity.pdbx_description
1 polymer ?
#
loop_
_entity_poly.entity_id
_entity_poly.type
_entity_poly.pdbx_seq_one_letter_code
_entity_poly.pdbx_strand_id
1 'polypeptide(L)'
;LHHHCPWCLLLARHRLVGYPLFGSLLVVLLEAAAAALVLHWGRREGVPSGAAAALARAGAGRLLLALLVFALLCAAPPLWWRWTHGVWLTG
;
A
#
# COMPACT_ATOMS: atom_id res chain seq x y z
N LEU A 1 -8.78 -28.14 6.96
CA LEU A 1 -8.96 -26.69 6.67
C LEU A 1 -7.66 -26.09 6.13
N HIS A 2 -7.16 -26.58 4.99
CA HIS A 2 -6.09 -25.93 4.24
C HIS A 2 -6.74 -25.16 3.09
N HIS A 3 -7.38 -24.03 3.42
CA HIS A 3 -7.82 -23.08 2.40
C HIS A 3 -6.76 -21.99 2.32
N HIS A 4 -6.19 -21.81 1.13
CA HIS A 4 -5.29 -20.69 0.83
C HIS A 4 -6.12 -19.42 0.80
N CYS A 5 -6.28 -18.84 1.98
CA CYS A 5 -7.13 -17.69 2.22
C CYS A 5 -6.24 -16.50 2.60
N PRO A 6 -6.46 -15.30 2.02
CA PRO A 6 -5.64 -14.12 2.30
C PRO A 6 -5.68 -13.72 3.79
N TRP A 7 -6.78 -14.05 4.49
CA TRP A 7 -6.91 -13.81 5.93
C TRP A 7 -5.95 -14.65 6.77
N CYS A 8 -5.42 -15.76 6.25
CA CYS A 8 -4.47 -16.60 6.97
C CYS A 8 -3.15 -15.89 7.29
N LEU A 9 -2.80 -14.85 6.52
CA LEU A 9 -1.61 -14.02 6.75
C LEU A 9 -1.67 -13.23 8.06
N LEU A 10 -2.87 -13.08 8.65
CA LEU A 10 -3.07 -12.44 9.95
C LEU A 10 -2.76 -13.38 11.13
N LEU A 11 -2.60 -14.69 10.91
CA LEU A 11 -2.28 -15.61 11.99
C LEU A 11 -0.79 -15.58 12.35
N ALA A 12 -0.50 -15.87 13.63
CA ALA A 12 0.86 -15.96 14.15
C ALA A 12 1.74 -16.98 13.40
N ARG A 13 1.12 -18.04 12.84
CA ARG A 13 1.81 -19.02 11.98
C ARG A 13 2.48 -18.40 10.75
N HIS A 14 1.93 -17.30 10.23
CA HIS A 14 2.50 -16.52 9.13
C HIS A 14 3.18 -15.23 9.62
N ARG A 15 3.61 -15.21 10.90
CA ARG A 15 4.29 -14.09 11.54
C ARG A 15 3.52 -12.77 11.45
N LEU A 16 2.19 -12.84 11.38
CA LEU A 16 1.32 -11.66 11.32
C LEU A 16 1.59 -10.75 10.10
N VAL A 17 2.20 -11.25 9.03
CA VAL A 17 2.58 -10.47 7.83
C VAL A 17 1.38 -9.79 7.15
N GLY A 18 0.17 -10.30 7.37
CA GLY A 18 -1.05 -9.66 6.89
C GLY A 18 -1.26 -8.25 7.45
N TYR A 19 -0.86 -7.97 8.69
CA TYR A 19 -1.04 -6.65 9.31
C TYR A 19 -0.30 -5.54 8.57
N PRO A 20 1.03 -5.61 8.35
CA PRO A 20 1.72 -4.58 7.60
C PRO A 20 1.29 -4.54 6.12
N LEU A 21 0.88 -5.67 5.53
CA LEU A 21 0.44 -5.73 4.14
C LEU A 21 -0.93 -5.04 3.93
N PHE A 22 -1.95 -5.38 4.71
CA PHE A 22 -3.25 -4.71 4.64
C PHE A 22 -3.23 -3.31 5.24
N GLY A 23 -2.41 -3.07 6.26
CA GLY A 23 -2.22 -1.75 6.87
C GLY A 23 -1.60 -0.74 5.91
N SER A 24 -0.53 -1.14 5.18
CA SER A 24 0.06 -0.28 4.15
C SER A 24 -0.93 -0.02 3.01
N LEU A 25 -1.67 -1.03 2.56
CA LEU A 25 -2.73 -0.85 1.56
C LEU A 25 -3.81 0.14 2.03
N LEU A 26 -4.25 0.04 3.29
CA LEU A 26 -5.24 0.97 3.85
C LEU A 26 -4.73 2.41 3.86
N VAL A 27 -3.48 2.62 4.27
CA VAL A 27 -2.85 3.96 4.24
C VAL A 27 -2.81 4.51 2.82
N VAL A 28 -2.42 3.69 1.83
CA VAL A 28 -2.42 4.09 0.42
C VAL A 28 -3.81 4.55 -0.03
N LEU A 29 -4.85 3.78 0.29
CA LEU A 29 -6.23 4.12 -0.09
C LEU A 29 -6.72 5.41 0.60
N LEU A 30 -6.40 5.60 1.87
CA LEU A 30 -6.78 6.79 2.63
C LEU A 30 -6.09 8.05 2.08
N GLU A 31 -4.79 8.00 1.82
CA GLU A 31 -4.04 9.12 1.24
C GLU A 31 -4.52 9.45 -0.17
N ALA A 32 -4.78 8.42 -1.00
CA ALA A 32 -5.30 8.61 -2.34
C ALA A 32 -6.70 9.24 -2.34
N ALA A 33 -7.59 8.77 -1.46
CA ALA A 33 -8.93 9.33 -1.29
C ALA A 33 -8.89 10.77 -0.78
N ALA A 34 -8.02 11.06 0.20
CA ALA A 34 -7.82 12.40 0.72
C ALA A 34 -7.31 13.36 -0.36
N ALA A 35 -6.31 12.95 -1.14
CA ALA A 35 -5.79 13.74 -2.26
C ALA A 35 -6.87 13.99 -3.32
N ALA A 36 -7.65 12.96 -3.69
CA ALA A 36 -8.74 13.09 -4.65
C ALA A 36 -9.83 14.07 -4.15
N LEU A 37 -10.21 14.00 -2.87
CA LEU A 37 -11.16 14.92 -2.26
C LEU A 37 -10.65 16.36 -2.25
N VAL A 38 -9.40 16.59 -1.82
CA VAL A 38 -8.79 17.93 -1.80
C VAL A 38 -8.74 18.53 -3.21
N LEU A 39 -8.39 17.74 -4.22
CA LEU A 39 -8.37 18.21 -5.61
C LEU A 39 -9.79 18.48 -6.14
N HIS A 40 -10.76 17.61 -5.84
CA HIS A 40 -12.15 17.76 -6.28
C HIS A 40 -12.81 19.00 -5.69
N TRP A 41 -12.67 19.20 -4.38
CA TRP A 41 -13.22 20.36 -3.67
C TRP A 41 -12.45 21.64 -4.01
N GLY A 42 -11.12 21.57 -4.09
CA GLY A 42 -10.31 22.74 -4.47
C GLY A 42 -10.65 23.29 -5.85
N ARG A 43 -10.99 22.42 -6.81
CA ARG A 43 -11.49 22.82 -8.14
C ARG A 43 -12.89 23.43 -8.12
N ARG A 44 -13.73 23.05 -7.16
CA ARG A 44 -15.13 23.51 -7.06
C ARG A 44 -15.29 24.80 -6.29
N GLU A 45 -14.54 24.98 -5.19
CA GLU A 45 -14.68 26.12 -4.29
C GLU A 45 -13.65 27.24 -4.56
N GLY A 46 -12.80 27.08 -5.57
CA GLY A 46 -11.82 28.11 -5.95
C GLY A 46 -10.67 28.26 -4.95
N VAL A 47 -10.41 27.23 -4.13
CA VAL A 47 -9.26 27.21 -3.21
C VAL A 47 -7.97 27.42 -4.02
N PRO A 48 -7.06 28.31 -3.60
CA PRO A 48 -5.81 28.54 -4.30
C PRO A 48 -5.07 27.22 -4.50
N SER A 49 -4.82 26.88 -5.76
CA SER A 49 -4.20 25.60 -6.18
C SER A 49 -2.90 25.28 -5.42
N GLY A 50 -2.17 26.29 -4.95
CA GLY A 50 -0.96 26.15 -4.14
C GLY A 50 -1.17 25.51 -2.76
N ALA A 51 -2.29 25.80 -2.07
CA ALA A 51 -2.59 25.24 -0.75
C ALA A 51 -3.02 23.77 -0.85
N ALA A 52 -3.87 23.45 -1.83
CA ALA A 52 -4.24 22.08 -2.17
C ALA A 52 -3.01 21.24 -2.59
N ALA A 53 -2.12 21.82 -3.40
CA ALA A 53 -0.87 21.17 -3.80
C ALA A 53 0.12 21.00 -2.63
N ALA A 54 0.16 21.90 -1.66
CA ALA A 54 0.99 21.75 -0.47
C ALA A 54 0.52 20.59 0.42
N LEU A 55 -0.79 20.47 0.63
CA LEU A 55 -1.39 19.35 1.39
C LEU A 55 -1.18 18.01 0.68
N ALA A 56 -1.38 17.96 -0.65
CA ALA A 56 -1.10 16.76 -1.43
C ALA A 56 0.38 16.34 -1.36
N ARG A 57 1.32 17.30 -1.41
CA ARG A 57 2.76 17.03 -1.25
C ARG A 57 3.12 16.55 0.16
N ALA A 58 2.46 17.07 1.20
CA ALA A 58 2.68 16.61 2.58
C ALA A 58 2.26 15.14 2.76
N GLY A 59 1.17 14.70 2.12
CA GLY A 59 0.74 13.29 2.09
C GLY A 59 1.58 12.39 1.20
N ALA A 60 2.24 12.95 0.17
CA ALA A 60 2.99 12.18 -0.82
C ALA A 60 4.12 11.33 -0.22
N GLY A 61 4.81 11.82 0.83
CA GLY A 61 5.86 11.06 1.51
C GLY A 61 5.32 9.81 2.22
N ARG A 62 4.19 9.94 2.91
CA ARG A 62 3.52 8.80 3.58
C ARG A 62 2.98 7.80 2.57
N LEU A 63 2.38 8.30 1.49
CA LEU A 63 1.88 7.47 0.39
C LEU A 63 3.03 6.70 -0.28
N LEU A 64 4.14 7.37 -0.59
CA LEU A 64 5.32 6.72 -1.17
C LEU A 64 5.88 5.65 -0.25
N LEU A 65 6.02 5.95 1.04
CA LEU A 65 6.49 4.97 2.02
C LEU A 65 5.55 3.76 2.11
N ALA A 66 4.25 3.99 2.19
CA ALA A 66 3.26 2.92 2.25
C ALA A 66 3.27 2.05 0.98
N LEU A 67 3.40 2.67 -0.20
CA LEU A 67 3.56 1.97 -1.47
C LEU A 67 4.84 1.13 -1.51
N LEU A 68 5.97 1.68 -1.04
CA LEU A 68 7.24 0.94 -0.98
C LEU A 68 7.14 -0.26 -0.04
N VAL A 69 6.55 -0.09 1.15
CA VAL A 69 6.34 -1.19 2.10
C VAL A 69 5.43 -2.26 1.49
N PHE A 70 4.31 -1.87 0.89
CA PHE A 70 3.40 -2.79 0.22
C PHE A 70 4.10 -3.55 -0.90
N ALA A 71 4.80 -2.84 -1.79
CA ALA A 71 5.52 -3.43 -2.91
C ALA A 71 6.61 -4.40 -2.44
N LEU A 72 7.37 -4.06 -1.39
CA LEU A 72 8.36 -4.94 -0.79
C LEU A 72 7.71 -6.20 -0.23
N LEU A 73 6.62 -6.08 0.53
CA LEU A 73 5.96 -7.25 1.12
C LEU A 73 5.36 -8.18 0.06
N CYS A 74 4.87 -7.64 -1.06
CA CYS A 74 4.33 -8.43 -2.17
C CYS A 74 5.43 -9.04 -3.06
N ALA A 75 6.48 -8.28 -3.39
CA ALA A 75 7.47 -8.70 -4.39
C ALA A 75 8.68 -9.40 -3.79
N ALA A 76 9.06 -9.11 -2.54
CA ALA A 76 10.25 -9.71 -1.95
C ALA A 76 10.17 -11.25 -1.86
N PRO A 77 9.05 -11.87 -1.42
CA PRO A 77 8.97 -13.34 -1.36
C PRO A 77 9.16 -14.04 -2.74
N PRO A 78 8.46 -13.66 -3.82
CA PRO A 78 8.66 -14.28 -5.13
C PRO A 78 10.03 -13.99 -5.72
N LEU A 79 10.60 -12.78 -5.51
CA LEU A 79 11.94 -12.45 -5.98
C LEU A 79 13.03 -13.25 -5.24
N TRP A 80 12.91 -13.36 -3.92
CA TRP A 80 13.80 -14.18 -3.10
C TRP A 80 13.77 -15.64 -3.55
N TRP A 81 12.56 -16.18 -3.78
CA TRP A 81 12.39 -17.54 -4.27
C TRP A 81 13.04 -17.74 -5.64
N ARG A 82 12.83 -16.80 -6.56
CA ARG A 82 13.41 -16.83 -7.90
C ARG A 82 14.94 -16.83 -7.86
N TRP A 83 15.55 -16.02 -7.00
CA TRP A 83 17.01 -16.01 -6.80
C TRP A 83 17.50 -17.36 -6.27
N THR A 84 16.88 -17.88 -5.23
CA THR A 84 17.36 -19.08 -4.50
C THR A 84 17.11 -20.39 -5.24
N HIS A 85 15.98 -20.53 -5.92
CA HIS A 85 15.54 -21.79 -6.54
C HIS A 85 15.62 -21.78 -8.07
N GLY A 86 15.85 -20.62 -8.69
CA GLY A 86 15.93 -20.53 -10.15
C GLY A 86 14.62 -20.86 -10.85
N VAL A 87 13.47 -20.72 -10.17
CA VAL A 87 12.09 -20.87 -10.72
C VAL A 87 11.15 -19.87 -10.04
N TRP A 88 10.01 -19.57 -10.65
CA TRP A 88 9.00 -18.71 -10.01
C TRP A 88 8.15 -19.49 -9.01
N LEU A 89 7.65 -18.79 -7.98
CA LEU A 89 6.62 -19.32 -7.09
C LEU A 89 5.33 -19.47 -7.90
N THR A 90 4.96 -20.71 -8.20
CA THR A 90 3.68 -21.07 -8.79
C THR A 90 2.72 -21.50 -7.68
N GLY A 91 1.46 -21.08 -7.77
CA GLY A 91 0.38 -21.48 -6.86
C GLY A 91 -0.41 -22.65 -7.42
#